data_AF-A0A1S3DQI1-F1
#
_entry.id   AF-A0A1S3DQI1-F1
#
_cell.length_a   1.000
_cell.length_b   1.000
_cell.length_c   1.000
_cell.angle_alpha   90.00
_cell.angle_beta   90.00
_cell.angle_gamma   90.00
#
_symmetry.space_group_name_H-M   'P 1'
#
loop_
_entity.id
_entity.type
_entity.pdbx_description
1 polymer ?
#
loop_
_entity_poly.entity_id
_entity_poly.type
_entity_poly.pdbx_seq_one_letter_code
_entity_poly.pdbx_strand_id
1 'polypeptide(L)' 'MLLSLLEIIAPFKHFSKLREFILMKLPPGFPVKIDIPILPTVTARITFQDFQFKDDIEATLFEIPKDYIEDPNRSVVAL' A
#
# COMPACT_ATOMS: atom_id res chain seq x y z
N MET A 1 5.87 1.40 -17.38
CA MET A 1 7.09 2.23 -17.35
C MET A 1 7.61 2.47 -15.93
N LEU A 2 6.74 2.71 -14.92
CA LEU A 2 7.15 2.82 -13.51
C LEU A 2 7.68 1.51 -12.89
N LEU A 3 7.11 0.37 -13.27
CA LEU A 3 7.50 -0.96 -12.72
C LEU A 3 8.96 -1.32 -12.99
N SER A 4 9.51 -0.85 -14.12
CA SER A 4 10.89 -1.12 -14.55
C SER A 4 11.93 -0.34 -13.74
N LEU A 5 11.55 0.80 -13.14
CA LEU A 5 12.44 1.57 -12.26
C LEU A 5 12.57 0.93 -10.87
N LEU A 6 11.51 0.29 -10.36
CA LEU A 6 11.53 -0.40 -9.06
C LEU A 6 12.42 -1.67 -9.08
N GLU A 7 12.54 -2.33 -10.23
CA GLU A 7 13.42 -3.49 -10.43
C GLU A 7 14.92 -3.16 -10.26
N ILE A 8 15.31 -1.91 -10.51
CA ILE A 8 16.71 -1.45 -10.43
C ILE A 8 17.09 -1.07 -8.99
N ILE A 9 16.12 -0.68 -8.16
CA ILE A 9 16.38 -0.07 -6.84
C ILE A 9 16.38 -1.11 -5.70
N ALA A 10 15.78 -2.29 -5.88
CA ALA A 10 15.75 -3.31 -4.83
C ALA A 10 15.95 -4.74 -5.39
N PRO A 11 17.08 -5.41 -5.09
CA PRO A 11 17.26 -6.83 -5.40
C PRO A 11 16.53 -7.67 -4.33
N PHE A 12 15.21 -7.54 -4.24
CA PHE A 12 14.41 -8.28 -3.27
C PHE A 12 13.55 -9.32 -3.97
N LYS A 13 13.85 -10.59 -3.68
CA LYS A 13 13.12 -11.82 -4.08
C LYS A 13 11.61 -11.81 -3.75
N HIS A 14 11.14 -10.80 -3.02
CA HIS A 14 9.75 -10.58 -2.62
C HIS A 14 8.95 -9.74 -3.63
N PHE A 15 9.63 -9.05 -4.56
CA PHE A 15 8.98 -8.16 -5.53
C PHE A 15 8.17 -8.93 -6.59
N SER A 16 8.58 -10.17 -6.91
CA SER A 16 7.87 -11.03 -7.84
C SER A 16 6.45 -11.38 -7.37
N LYS A 17 6.25 -11.57 -6.06
CA LYS A 17 4.92 -11.83 -5.47
C LYS A 17 4.03 -10.58 -5.48
N LEU A 18 4.62 -9.41 -5.23
CA LEU A 18 3.91 -8.13 -5.31
C LEU A 18 3.52 -7.83 -6.77
N ARG A 19 4.41 -8.08 -7.72
CA ARG A 19 4.15 -7.98 -9.16
C ARG A 19 3.06 -8.95 -9.58
N GLU A 20 3.12 -10.20 -9.12
CA GLU A 20 2.06 -11.19 -9.37
C GLU A 20 0.73 -10.74 -8.77
N PHE A 21 0.72 -10.17 -7.56
CA PHE A 21 -0.47 -9.60 -6.93
C PHE A 21 -1.07 -8.40 -7.68
N ILE A 22 -0.23 -7.51 -8.22
CA ILE A 22 -0.65 -6.35 -9.02
C ILE A 22 -1.12 -6.77 -10.43
N LEU A 23 -0.51 -7.80 -11.01
CA LEU A 23 -0.82 -8.30 -12.37
C LEU A 23 -1.94 -9.35 -12.41
N MET A 24 -2.18 -10.07 -11.31
CA MET A 24 -3.38 -10.89 -11.12
C MET A 24 -4.57 -9.94 -11.12
N LYS A 25 -5.40 -10.02 -12.16
CA LYS A 25 -6.57 -9.15 -12.32
C LYS A 25 -7.37 -9.11 -11.03
N LEU A 26 -7.45 -7.92 -10.44
CA LEU A 26 -8.31 -7.61 -9.32
C LEU A 26 -9.70 -8.21 -9.57
N PRO A 27 -10.26 -9.01 -8.64
CA PRO A 27 -11.63 -9.47 -8.79
C PRO A 27 -12.55 -8.24 -8.96
N PRO A 28 -13.63 -8.35 -9.75
CA PRO A 28 -14.57 -7.25 -9.93
C PRO A 28 -15.09 -6.82 -8.56
N GLY A 29 -14.70 -5.61 -8.12
CA GLY A 29 -15.02 -5.08 -6.78
C GLY A 29 -13.88 -4.40 -6.00
N PHE A 30 -12.64 -4.34 -6.51
CA PHE A 30 -11.44 -3.80 -5.79
C PHE A 30 -11.15 -4.63 -4.52
N PRO A 31 -9.97 -4.59 -3.85
CA PRO A 31 -9.69 -5.51 -2.76
C PRO A 31 -10.63 -5.22 -1.59
N VAL A 32 -11.68 -6.03 -1.44
CA VAL A 32 -12.54 -6.02 -0.25
C VAL A 32 -11.73 -6.47 0.97
N LYS A 33 -10.62 -7.19 0.74
CA LYS A 33 -9.73 -7.69 1.78
C LYS A 33 -8.27 -7.76 1.29
N ILE A 34 -7.34 -7.28 2.11
CA ILE A 34 -5.89 -7.33 1.89
C ILE A 34 -5.25 -7.97 3.13
N ASP A 35 -4.45 -9.02 2.93
CA ASP A 35 -3.68 -9.69 3.99
C ASP A 35 -2.17 -9.41 3.79
N ILE A 36 -1.56 -8.55 4.62
CA ILE A 36 -0.14 -8.16 4.54
C ILE A 36 0.62 -8.76 5.72
N PRO A 37 1.65 -9.61 5.50
CA PRO A 37 2.51 -10.08 6.57
C PRO A 37 3.39 -8.93 7.10
N ILE A 38 3.32 -8.67 8.41
CA ILE A 38 4.04 -7.58 9.08
C ILE A 38 5.33 -8.09 9.73
N LEU A 39 5.29 -9.30 10.28
CA LEU A 39 6.41 -9.99 10.90
C LEU A 39 6.33 -11.48 10.56
N PRO A 40 7.41 -12.27 10.76
CA PRO A 40 7.28 -13.71 10.76
C PRO A 40 6.16 -14.11 11.72
N THR A 41 5.17 -14.85 11.20
CA THR A 41 3.94 -15.30 11.89
C THR A 41 2.83 -14.27 12.14
N VAL A 42 3.01 -12.98 11.84
CA VAL A 42 1.97 -11.94 12.03
C VAL A 42 1.50 -11.39 10.69
N THR A 43 0.19 -11.44 10.45
CA THR A 43 -0.46 -10.91 9.25
C THR A 43 -1.49 -9.85 9.61
N ALA A 44 -1.36 -8.64 9.08
CA ALA A 44 -2.40 -7.63 9.12
C ALA A 44 -3.46 -7.95 8.06
N ARG A 45 -4.73 -7.85 8.46
CA ARG A 45 -5.88 -8.03 7.58
C ARG A 45 -6.66 -6.72 7.52
N ILE A 46 -6.68 -6.10 6.35
CA ILE A 46 -7.46 -4.90 6.07
C ILE A 46 -8.68 -5.32 5.27
N THR A 47 -9.88 -4.97 5.72
CA THR A 47 -11.13 -5.24 5.01
C THR A 47 -11.82 -3.91 4.69
N PHE A 48 -12.14 -3.70 3.42
CA PHE A 48 -12.86 -2.52 2.93
C PHE A 48 -14.34 -2.85 2.89
N GLN A 49 -15.11 -2.28 3.81
CA GLN A 49 -16.53 -2.62 3.98
C GLN A 49 -17.44 -1.79 3.06
N ASP A 50 -17.09 -0.52 2.82
CA ASP A 50 -17.83 0.40 1.97
C ASP A 50 -16.86 1.07 0.99
N PHE A 51 -16.80 0.52 -0.23
CA PHE A 51 -15.92 1.00 -1.28
C PHE A 51 -16.72 1.73 -2.35
N GLN A 52 -16.27 2.93 -2.69
CA GLN A 52 -16.91 3.79 -3.69
C GLN A 52 -15.84 4.40 -4.60
N PHE A 53 -16.07 4.31 -5.91
CA PHE A 53 -15.29 5.08 -6.88
C PHE A 53 -15.74 6.55 -6.77
N LYS A 54 -14.81 7.42 -6.39
CA LYS A 54 -15.02 8.87 -6.30
C LYS A 54 -13.91 9.56 -7.08
N ASP A 55 -14.30 10.39 -8.03
CA ASP A 55 -13.38 11.22 -8.81
C ASP A 55 -13.21 12.62 -8.19
N ASP A 56 -14.02 12.96 -7.19
CA ASP A 56 -14.15 14.26 -6.53
C ASP A 56 -13.58 14.25 -5.09
N ILE A 57 -12.42 13.63 -4.89
CA ILE A 57 -11.77 13.59 -3.58
C ILE A 57 -11.04 14.92 -3.31
N GLU A 58 -11.36 15.59 -2.20
CA GLU A 58 -10.71 16.85 -1.83
C GLU A 58 -9.19 16.67 -1.63
N ALA A 59 -8.39 17.54 -2.25
CA ALA A 59 -6.93 17.50 -2.15
C ALA A 59 -6.41 17.72 -0.72
N THR A 60 -7.18 18.42 0.10
CA THR A 60 -6.90 18.71 1.52
C THR A 60 -6.76 17.45 2.36
N LEU A 61 -7.41 16.34 1.97
CA LEU A 61 -7.28 15.05 2.65
C LEU A 61 -5.87 14.46 2.56
N PHE A 62 -5.05 14.94 1.63
CA PHE A 62 -3.68 14.50 1.41
C PHE A 62 -2.64 15.52 1.91
N GLU A 63 -3.08 16.60 2.54
CA GLU A 63 -2.17 17.59 3.15
C GLU A 63 -1.69 17.12 4.53
N ILE A 64 -0.42 17.38 4.83
CA ILE A 64 0.14 17.13 6.16
C ILE A 64 -0.37 18.25 7.10
N PRO A 65 -0.96 17.91 8.27
CA PRO A 65 -1.40 18.91 9.23
C PRO A 65 -0.27 19.84 9.66
N LYS A 66 -0.56 21.13 9.88
CA LYS A 66 0.45 22.16 10.22
C LYS A 66 1.11 21.95 11.58
N ASP A 67 0.42 21.26 12.47
CA ASP A 67 0.85 20.87 13.80
C ASP A 67 1.53 19.50 13.83
N TYR A 68 1.71 18.84 12.68
CA TYR A 68 2.45 17.60 12.58
C TYR A 68 3.93 17.83 12.88
N ILE A 69 4.43 17.13 13.90
CA ILE A 69 5.84 17.10 14.26
C ILE A 69 6.36 15.70 13.91
N GLU A 70 7.31 15.64 12.98
CA GLU A 70 7.96 14.37 12.61
C GLU A 70 8.84 13.89 13.77
N ASP A 71 8.62 12.65 14.20
CA ASP A 71 9.49 11.99 15.17
C ASP A 71 10.66 11.32 14.42
N PRO A 72 11.91 11.79 14.57
CA PRO A 72 13.07 11.26 13.85
C PRO A 72 13.42 9.81 14.26
N ASN A 73 12.90 9.31 15.37
CA ASN A 73 13.07 7.92 15.79
C ASN A 73 11.93 6.99 15.33
N ARG A 74 10.90 7.55 14.68
CA ARG A 74 9.79 6.76 14.17
C ARG A 74 10.23 6.00 12.93
N SER A 75 10.66 4.77 13.15
CA SER A 75 10.78 3.77 12.09
C SER A 75 9.38 3.41 11.59
N VAL A 76 8.82 4.21 10.68
CA VAL A 76 7.69 3.79 9.87
C VAL A 76 8.18 2.65 9.00
N VAL A 77 7.89 1.42 9.42
CA VAL A 77 7.88 0.28 8.51
C VAL A 77 6.77 0.59 7.51
N ALA A 78 7.14 1.12 6.35
CA ALA A 78 6.20 1.34 5.26
C ALA A 78 5.59 -0.02 4.89
N LEU A 79 4.29 -0.16 5.16
CA LEU A 79 3.46 -1.30 4.78
C LEU A 79 2.95 -1.15 3.36
#